data_AF-A0AAV9CA95-F1
#
_entry.id   AF-A0AAV9CA95-F1
#
_cell.length_a   1.000
_cell.length_b   1.000
_cell.length_c   1.000
_cell.angle_alpha   90.00
_cell.angle_beta   90.00
_cell.angle_gamma   90.00
#
_symmetry.space_group_name_H-M   'P 1'
#
loop_
_entity.id
_entity.type
_entity.pdbx_description
1 polymer ?
#
loop_
_entity_poly.entity_id
_entity_poly.type
_entity_poly.pdbx_seq_one_letter_code
_entity_poly.pdbx_strand_id
1 'polypeptide(L)' 'MNDVSNNPIELEMQELVQGVLQSSDGFNHNTKKTFLTIFKSFYYAAHCPSSTMDVHISKVLFESSLNA' A
#
# COMPACT_ATOMS: atom_id res chain seq x y z
N MET A 1 13.70 -18.07 12.44
CA MET A 1 14.11 -16.69 12.82
C MET A 1 13.44 -15.76 11.84
N ASN A 2 12.51 -14.93 12.30
CA ASN A 2 11.76 -14.04 11.43
C ASN A 2 12.69 -12.93 10.96
N ASP A 3 12.83 -12.81 9.65
CA ASP A 3 13.42 -11.66 8.98
C ASP A 3 12.51 -10.45 9.23
N VAL A 4 12.65 -9.84 10.41
CA VAL A 4 12.22 -8.45 10.59
C VAL A 4 13.19 -7.68 9.72
N SER A 5 12.74 -7.37 8.50
CA SER A 5 13.50 -6.51 7.61
C SER A 5 13.80 -5.23 8.39
N ASN A 6 15.07 -4.99 8.70
CA ASN A 6 15.58 -3.74 9.26
C ASN A 6 15.48 -2.58 8.25
N ASN A 7 14.49 -2.61 7.36
CA ASN A 7 14.18 -1.56 6.41
C ASN A 7 13.36 -0.51 7.18
N PRO A 8 13.91 0.68 7.46
CA PRO A 8 13.24 1.72 8.22
C PRO A 8 11.88 2.09 7.62
N ILE A 9 11.74 2.00 6.29
CA ILE A 9 10.51 2.33 5.60
C ILE A 9 9.41 1.30 5.86
N GLU A 10 9.76 0.01 5.97
CA GLU A 10 8.80 -1.04 6.33
C GLU A 10 8.26 -0.81 7.75
N LEU A 11 9.15 -0.44 8.67
CA LEU A 11 8.83 -0.18 10.06
C LEU A 11 7.95 1.06 10.21
N GLU A 12 8.31 2.17 9.55
CA GLU A 12 7.52 3.40 9.51
C GLU A 12 6.13 3.16 8.90
N MET A 13 6.04 2.34 7.85
CA MET A 13 4.75 1.96 7.26
C MET A 13 3.91 1.11 8.22
N GLN A 14 4.52 0.18 8.95
CA GLN A 14 3.82 -0.61 9.97
C GLN A 14 3.28 0.28 11.10
N GLU A 15 4.10 1.18 11.64
CA GLU A 15 3.69 2.12 12.68
C GLU A 15 2.56 3.03 12.21
N LEU A 16 2.66 3.52 10.98
CA LEU A 16 1.66 4.41 10.41
C LEU A 16 0.32 3.69 10.13
N VAL A 17 0.36 2.46 9.62
CA VAL A 17 -0.84 1.62 9.46
C VAL A 17 -1.49 1.35 10.80
N GLN A 18 -0.70 1.01 11.82
CA GLN A 18 -1.22 0.82 13.19
C GLN A 18 -1.84 2.11 13.73
N GLY A 19 -1.18 3.26 13.54
CA GLY A 19 -1.71 4.57 13.91
C GLY A 19 -3.08 4.85 13.28
N VAL A 20 -3.22 4.72 11.96
CA VAL A 20 -4.50 4.98 11.26
C VAL A 20 -5.60 4.00 11.69
N LEU A 21 -5.27 2.75 11.99
CA LEU A 21 -6.26 1.73 12.37
C LEU A 21 -6.68 1.83 13.85
N GLN A 22 -5.73 2.14 14.76
CA GLN A 22 -5.92 2.07 16.20
C GLN A 22 -6.25 3.42 16.87
N SER A 23 -5.72 4.55 16.38
CA SER A 23 -5.82 5.84 17.10
C SER A 23 -7.12 6.61 16.85
N SER A 24 -8.03 6.07 16.07
CA SER A 24 -8.93 6.88 15.28
C SER A 24 -10.40 6.72 15.66
N ASP A 25 -10.71 6.73 16.95
CA ASP A 25 -12.11 6.75 17.41
C ASP A 25 -12.89 7.96 16.83
N GLY A 26 -12.17 8.99 16.36
CA GLY A 26 -12.73 10.16 15.65
C GLY A 26 -12.71 10.11 14.11
N PHE A 27 -12.03 9.17 13.44
CA PHE A 27 -12.06 9.09 11.98
C PHE A 27 -13.09 8.06 11.51
N ASN A 28 -13.98 8.49 10.60
CA ASN A 28 -14.88 7.56 9.94
C ASN A 28 -14.08 6.56 9.09
N HIS A 29 -14.70 5.41 8.81
CA HIS A 29 -14.09 4.31 8.07
C HIS A 29 -13.53 4.73 6.70
N ASN A 30 -14.21 5.64 6.00
CA ASN A 30 -13.78 6.11 4.68
C ASN A 30 -12.50 6.93 4.77
N THR A 31 -12.37 7.80 5.77
CA THR A 31 -11.15 8.56 6.02
C THR A 31 -9.96 7.63 6.25
N LYS A 32 -10.12 6.61 7.12
CA LYS A 32 -9.06 5.60 7.36
C LYS A 32 -8.66 4.87 6.07
N LYS A 33 -9.65 4.46 5.26
CA LYS A 33 -9.42 3.78 3.98
C LYS A 33 -8.68 4.68 2.99
N THR A 34 -9.03 5.96 2.91
CA THR A 34 -8.35 6.93 2.05
C THR A 34 -6.89 7.08 2.44
N PHE A 35 -6.58 7.28 3.72
CA PHE A 35 -5.19 7.34 4.21
C PHE A 35 -4.43 6.08 3.81
N LEU A 36 -4.96 4.89 4.14
CA LEU A 36 -4.31 3.63 3.82
C LEU A 36 -4.06 3.45 2.32
N THR A 37 -5.00 3.90 1.47
CA THR A 37 -4.87 3.84 0.01
C THR A 37 -3.74 4.74 -0.49
N ILE A 38 -3.66 5.97 0.04
CA ILE A 38 -2.59 6.91 -0.31
C ILE A 38 -1.24 6.29 0.07
N PHE A 39 -1.06 5.87 1.32
CA PHE A 39 0.22 5.33 1.79
C PHE A 39 0.68 4.10 1.01
N LYS A 40 -0.23 3.15 0.77
CA LYS A 40 0.08 1.97 -0.05
C LYS A 40 0.51 2.34 -1.46
N SER A 41 -0.09 3.37 -2.06
CA SER A 41 0.28 3.84 -3.39
C SER A 41 1.69 4.43 -3.42
N PHE A 42 2.04 5.26 -2.42
CA PHE A 42 3.39 5.82 -2.30
C PHE A 42 4.45 4.75 -2.03
N TYR A 43 4.17 3.84 -1.10
CA TYR A 43 5.07 2.72 -0.80
C TYR A 43 5.31 1.88 -2.06
N TYR A 44 4.23 1.52 -2.77
CA TYR A 44 4.33 0.76 -4.00
C TYR A 44 5.17 1.50 -5.06
N ALA A 45 4.95 2.80 -5.26
CA ALA A 45 5.73 3.60 -6.21
C ALA A 45 7.23 3.69 -5.85
N ALA A 46 7.57 3.73 -4.55
CA ALA A 46 8.95 3.84 -4.08
C ALA A 46 9.71 2.50 -4.13
N HIS A 47 9.02 1.38 -3.91
CA HIS A 47 9.65 0.07 -3.74
C HIS A 47 9.41 -0.93 -4.87
N CYS A 48 8.41 -0.70 -5.72
CA CYS A 48 8.19 -1.56 -6.88
C CYS A 48 9.28 -1.31 -7.93
N PRO A 49 9.98 -2.36 -8.40
CA PRO A 49 10.85 -2.23 -9.55
C PRO A 49 10.09 -1.70 -10.76
N SER A 50 10.68 -0.79 -11.54
CA SER A 50 10.00 -0.18 -12.69
C SER A 50 9.48 -1.21 -13.70
N SER A 51 10.25 -2.28 -13.92
CA SER A 51 9.83 -3.39 -14.79
C SER A 51 8.56 -4.10 -14.30
N THR A 52 8.39 -4.23 -12.99
CA THR A 52 7.18 -4.83 -12.40
C THR A 52 6.02 -3.83 -12.44
N MET A 53 6.30 -2.55 -12.24
CA MET A 53 5.30 -1.49 -12.34
C MET A 53 4.70 -1.41 -13.74
N ASP A 54 5.52 -1.45 -14.79
CA ASP A 54 5.06 -1.43 -16.19
C ASP A 54 4.17 -2.64 -16.52
N VAL A 55 4.52 -3.83 -16.04
CA VAL A 55 3.70 -5.05 -16.18
C VAL A 55 2.36 -4.88 -15.45
N HIS A 56 2.36 -4.35 -14.23
CA HIS A 56 1.12 -4.12 -13.48
C HIS A 56 0.23 -3.07 -14.15
N ILE A 57 0.81 -1.97 -14.66
CA ILE A 57 0.08 -0.94 -15.43
C ILE A 57 -0.54 -1.57 -16.68
N SER A 58 0.24 -2.33 -17.45
CA SER A 58 -0.24 -3.01 -18.66
C SER A 58 -1.43 -3.92 -18.34
N LYS A 59 -1.27 -4.78 -17.34
CA LYS A 59 -2.27 -5.76 -16.94
C LYS A 59 -3.56 -5.14 -16.38
N VAL A 60 -3.45 -4.13 -15.52
CA VAL A 60 -4.63 -3.57 -14.84
C VAL A 60 -5.42 -2.62 -15.76
N LEU A 61 -4.73 -1.84 -16.59
CA LEU A 61 -5.39 -0.80 -17.40
C LEU A 61 -5.73 -1.24 -18.82
N PHE A 62 -5.00 -2.22 -19.37
CA PHE A 62 -5.08 -2.54 -20.81
C PHE A 62 -5.42 -4.01 -21.10
N GLU A 63 -5.26 -4.93 -20.16
CA GLU A 63 -5.78 -6.29 -20.33
C GLU A 63 -7.25 -6.35 -19.93
N SER A 64 -8.08 -6.93 -20.80
CA SER A 64 -9.47 -7.20 -20.47
C SER A 64 -9.51 -8.22 -19.35
N SER A 65 -10.27 -7.94 -18.28
CA SER A 65 -10.65 -9.00 -17.36
C SER A 65 -11.57 -9.96 -18.12
N LEU A 66 -11.01 -11.00 -18.77
CA LEU A 66 -11.79 -12.20 -19.03
C LEU A 66 -12.27 -12.64 -17.65
N ASN A 67 -13.57 -12.44 -17.36
CA ASN A 67 -14.35 -12.74 -16.15
C ASN A 67 -15.15 -11.49 -15.70
N ALA A 68 -16.09 -11.02 -16.53
CA ALA A 68 -17.18 -10.15 -16.11
C ALA A 68 -18.50 -10.73 -16.62
#